data_AF-A0A7W6P9F5-F1
#
_entry.id   AF-A0A7W6P9F5-F1
#
_cell.length_a   1.000
_cell.length_b   1.000
_cell.length_c   1.000
_cell.angle_alpha   90.00
_cell.angle_beta   90.00
_cell.angle_gamma   90.00
#
_symmetry.space_group_name_H-M   'P 1'
#
loop_
_entity.id
_entity.type
_entity.pdbx_description
1 polymer ?
#
loop_
_entity_poly.entity_id
_entity_poly.type
_entity_poly.pdbx_seq_one_letter_code
_entity_poly.pdbx_strand_id
1 'polypeptide(L)' 'MHEIVIAKPRSLPTKVAAGACNLARLIFIRWPQRRRQRLHLLEMTDERLRDIGIEPHQVRQEASRPFWD' A
#
# COMPACT_ATOMS: atom_id res chain seq x y z
N MET A 1 -35.29 -4.30 35.63
CA MET A 1 -34.12 -5.01 35.07
C MET A 1 -34.32 -5.06 33.55
N HIS A 2 -33.59 -4.24 32.80
CA HIS A 2 -33.66 -4.24 31.33
C HIS A 2 -32.57 -5.16 30.80
N GLU A 3 -32.95 -6.31 30.26
CA GLU A 3 -32.02 -7.19 29.54
C GLU A 3 -31.73 -6.56 28.17
N ILE A 4 -30.50 -6.10 27.99
CA ILE A 4 -30.00 -5.63 26.70
C ILE A 4 -29.76 -6.90 25.86
N VAL A 5 -30.66 -7.18 24.92
CA VAL A 5 -30.48 -8.24 23.93
C VAL A 5 -29.33 -7.82 23.00
N ILE A 6 -28.11 -8.26 23.32
CA ILE A 6 -26.94 -8.07 22.46
C ILE A 6 -27.11 -8.97 21.25
N ALA A 7 -27.57 -8.39 20.14
CA ALA A 7 -27.71 -9.08 18.87
C ALA A 7 -26.37 -9.73 18.47
N LYS A 8 -26.39 -11.04 18.20
CA LYS A 8 -25.23 -11.80 17.74
C LYS A 8 -24.73 -11.20 16.43
N PRO A 9 -23.45 -10.77 16.33
CA PRO A 9 -22.95 -10.14 15.12
C PRO A 9 -23.09 -11.13 13.96
N ARG A 10 -23.67 -10.66 12.85
CA ARG A 10 -23.75 -11.41 11.60
C ARG A 10 -22.33 -11.84 11.22
N SER A 11 -22.03 -13.12 11.38
CA SER A 11 -20.79 -13.71 10.90
C SER A 11 -20.82 -13.64 9.38
N LEU A 12 -20.04 -12.73 8.81
CA LEU A 12 -19.84 -12.63 7.38
C LEU A 12 -19.22 -13.96 6.89
N PRO A 13 -19.62 -14.45 5.71
CA PRO A 13 -19.04 -15.66 5.15
C PRO A 13 -17.52 -15.49 5.04
N THR A 14 -16.77 -16.45 5.59
CA THR A 14 -15.31 -16.36 5.81
C THR A 14 -14.52 -16.02 4.56
N LYS A 15 -15.02 -16.40 3.37
CA LYS A 15 -14.42 -16.07 2.07
C LYS A 15 -14.51 -14.57 1.74
N VAL A 16 -15.62 -13.92 2.07
CA VAL A 16 -15.81 -12.46 1.89
C VAL A 16 -14.94 -11.70 2.88
N ALA A 17 -14.88 -12.16 4.14
CA ALA A 17 -13.98 -11.58 5.14
C ALA A 17 -12.51 -11.71 4.73
N ALA A 18 -12.08 -12.89 4.23
CA ALA A 18 -10.72 -13.10 3.75
C ALA A 18 -10.37 -12.24 2.53
N GLY A 19 -11.29 -12.09 1.57
CA GLY A 19 -11.12 -11.21 0.42
C GLY A 19 -10.98 -9.74 0.82
N ALA A 20 -11.84 -9.28 1.75
CA ALA A 20 -11.77 -7.91 2.28
C ALA A 20 -10.46 -7.65 3.05
N CYS A 21 -9.99 -8.60 3.87
CA CYS A 21 -8.70 -8.48 4.57
C CYS A 21 -7.52 -8.42 3.60
N ASN A 22 -7.53 -9.22 2.53
CA ASN A 22 -6.49 -9.17 1.50
C ASN A 22 -6.49 -7.83 0.76
N LEU A 23 -7.68 -7.32 0.40
CA LEU A 23 -7.81 -6.02 -0.25
C LEU A 23 -7.32 -4.89 0.68
N ALA A 24 -7.74 -4.91 1.95
CA ALA A 24 -7.27 -3.97 2.96
C ALA A 24 -5.75 -4.03 3.12
N ARG A 25 -5.15 -5.23 3.14
CA ARG A 25 -3.69 -5.39 3.22
C ARG A 25 -2.98 -4.76 2.02
N LEU A 26 -3.49 -4.95 0.80
CA LEU A 26 -2.92 -4.34 -0.40
C LEU A 26 -3.00 -2.81 -0.33
N ILE A 27 -4.16 -2.27 0.03
CA ILE A 27 -4.42 -0.83 0.09
C ILE A 27 -3.64 -0.14 1.21
N PHE A 28 -3.66 -0.71 2.42
CA PHE A 28 -3.12 -0.06 3.62
C PHE A 28 -1.67 -0.39 3.92
N ILE A 29 -1.10 -1.44 3.34
CA ILE A 29 0.30 -1.81 3.56
C ILE A 29 1.10 -1.67 2.28
N ARG A 30 0.71 -2.41 1.23
CA ARG A 30 1.55 -2.54 0.03
C ARG A 30 1.65 -1.25 -0.77
N TRP A 31 0.53 -0.55 -1.00
CA TRP A 31 0.52 0.72 -1.72
C TRP A 31 1.30 1.85 -1.01
N PRO A 32 1.11 2.13 0.30
CA PRO A 32 1.89 3.15 0.99
C PRO A 32 3.38 2.81 1.04
N GLN A 33 3.74 1.52 1.16
CA GLN A 33 5.13 1.10 1.17
C GLN A 33 5.81 1.36 -0.19
N ARG A 34 5.14 1.03 -1.31
CA ARG A 34 5.62 1.40 -2.65
C ARG A 34 5.73 2.92 -2.83
N ARG A 35 4.75 3.67 -2.35
CA ARG A 35 4.79 5.15 -2.39
C ARG A 35 5.99 5.71 -1.63
N ARG A 36 6.27 5.21 -0.42
CA ARG A 36 7.43 5.63 0.38
C ARG A 36 8.74 5.30 -0.32
N GLN A 37 8.86 4.12 -0.93
CA GLN A 37 10.05 3.74 -1.70
C GLN A 37 10.28 4.69 -2.88
N ARG A 38 9.24 5.02 -3.64
CA ARG A 38 9.34 5.98 -4.77
C ARG A 38 9.71 7.39 -4.30
N LEU A 39 9.17 7.85 -3.18
CA LEU A 39 9.53 9.15 -2.60
C LEU A 39 10.99 9.17 -2.13
N HIS A 40 11.46 8.10 -1.48
CA HIS A 40 12.86 8.00 -1.07
C HIS A 40 13.81 7.99 -2.27
N LEU A 41 13.44 7.30 -3.36
CA LEU A 41 14.22 7.33 -4.60
C LEU A 41 14.23 8.72 -5.25
N LEU A 42 13.12 9.48 -5.18
CA LEU A 42 13.05 10.86 -5.65
C LEU A 42 13.82 11.85 -4.77
N GLU A 43 13.93 11.56 -3.47
CA GLU A 43 14.66 12.39 -2.50
C GLU A 43 16.17 12.11 -2.54
N MET A 44 16.59 10.95 -3.05
CA MET A 44 18.01 10.66 -3.30
C MET A 44 18.58 11.57 -4.39
N THR A 45 19.75 12.16 -4.11
CA THR A 45 20.52 12.97 -5.05
C THR A 45 20.88 12.18 -6.31
N ASP A 46 20.87 12.85 -7.48
CA ASP A 46 21.21 12.26 -8.79
C ASP A 46 22.55 11.52 -8.82
N GLU A 47 23.54 11.98 -8.04
CA GLU A 47 24.85 11.34 -7.88
C GLU A 47 24.72 9.95 -7.22
N ARG A 48 23.90 9.86 -6.18
CA ARG A 48 23.66 8.62 -5.43
C ARG A 48 22.83 7.62 -6.23
N LEU A 49 21.96 8.12 -7.12
CA LEU A 49 21.24 7.29 -8.09
C LEU A 49 22.21 6.71 -9.13
N ARG A 50 23.16 7.51 -9.63
CA ARG A 50 24.20 7.06 -10.55
C ARG A 50 25.13 6.02 -9.92
N ASP A 51 25.46 6.16 -8.64
CA ASP A 51 26.29 5.19 -7.91
C ASP A 51 25.65 3.79 -7.81
N ILE A 52 24.31 3.71 -7.71
CA ILE A 52 23.58 2.44 -7.74
C ILE A 52 23.24 1.97 -9.18
N GLY A 53 23.76 2.68 -10.19
CA GLY A 53 23.55 2.36 -11.61
C GLY A 53 22.16 2.70 -12.14
N ILE A 54 21.40 3.55 -11.44
CA ILE A 54 20.07 3.98 -11.88
C ILE A 54 20.16 5.40 -12.43
N GLU A 55 19.64 5.60 -13.65
CA GLU A 55 19.65 6.93 -14.23
C GLU A 55 18.51 7.80 -13.66
N PRO A 56 18.75 9.07 -13.30
CA PRO A 56 17.72 9.93 -12.70
C PRO A 56 16.43 10.06 -13.52
N HIS A 57 16.52 9.97 -14.85
CA HIS A 57 15.35 10.00 -15.71
C HIS A 57 14.44 8.77 -15.51
N GLN A 58 15.02 7.59 -15.25
CA GLN A 58 14.27 6.36 -14.99
C GLN A 58 13.52 6.44 -13.66
N VAL A 59 14.15 7.02 -12.63
CA VAL A 59 13.48 7.25 -11.34
C VAL A 59 12.29 8.18 -11.49
N ARG A 60 12.43 9.27 -12.26
CA ARG A 60 11.32 10.20 -12.53
C ARG A 60 10.18 9.52 -13.31
N GLN A 61 10.52 8.65 -14.25
CA GLN A 61 9.53 7.89 -15.03
C GLN A 61 8.83 6.82 -14.18
N GLU A 62 9.55 6.14 -13.28
CA GLU A 62 8.96 5.17 -12.36
C GLU A 62 8.14 5.86 -11.26
N ALA A 63 8.54 7.07 -10.84
CA ALA A 63 7.81 7.87 -9.87
C ALA A 63 6.50 8.44 -10.42
N SER A 64 6.43 8.71 -11.74
CA SER A 64 5.20 9.17 -12.39
C SER A 64 4.19 8.05 -12.64
N ARG A 65 4.57 6.77 -12.47
CA ARG A 65 3.64 5.65 -12.61
C ARG A 65 2.57 5.67 -11.53
N PRO A 66 1.34 5.23 -11.85
CA PRO A 66 0.30 5.06 -10.85
C PRO A 66 0.77 4.17 -9.70
N PHE A 67 0.32 4.48 -8.48
CA PHE A 67 0.69 3.70 -7.30
C PHE A 67 -0.07 2.37 -7.19
N TRP A 68 -1.09 2.17 -8.02
CA TRP A 68 -1.99 1.00 -8.04
C TRP A 68 -1.63 -0.05 -9.11
N ASP A 69 -0.56 0.17 -9.87
CA ASP A 69 0.04 -0.83 -10.78
C ASP A 69 0.80 -1.90 -9.98
#